data_AF-A0A7D4JIV3-F1
#
_entry.id   AF-A0A7D4JIV3-F1
#
_cell.length_a   1.000
_cell.length_b   1.000
_cell.length_c   1.000
_cell.angle_alpha   90.00
_cell.angle_beta   90.00
_cell.angle_gamma   90.00
#
_symmetry.space_group_name_H-M   'P 1'
#
loop_
_entity.id
_entity.type
_entity.pdbx_description
1 polymer ?
#
loop_
_entity_poly.entity_id
_entity_poly.type
_entity_poly.pdbx_seq_one_letter_code
_entity_poly.pdbx_strand_id
1 'polypeptide(L)'
;MRKREILLGFLAFVTIFISSCSQEYVVNNTKASSLESLKVEKMKNLFKKHNWNLDTTIPEKERNNLILQMDYDKVKSFLEDLDNGIKFEKKDTLVGYVKKGTSGF
;
A
#
# COMPACT_ATOMS: atom_id res chain seq x y z
N MET A 1 21.83 11.38 2.55
CA MET A 1 21.16 10.58 3.59
C MET A 1 21.02 9.15 3.09
N ARG A 2 21.26 8.18 3.99
CA ARG A 2 21.54 6.77 3.68
C ARG A 2 20.31 6.07 3.10
N LYS A 3 20.45 5.53 1.88
CA LYS A 3 19.46 4.66 1.21
C LYS A 3 19.06 3.42 2.04
N ARG A 4 19.84 3.07 3.07
CA ARG A 4 19.57 1.98 4.02
C ARG A 4 18.40 2.26 4.97
N GLU A 5 18.13 3.52 5.31
CA GLU A 5 17.08 3.88 6.31
C GLU A 5 15.67 3.76 5.71
N ILE A 6 15.53 3.98 4.40
CA ILE A 6 14.25 3.87 3.67
C ILE A 6 13.82 2.39 3.54
N LEU A 7 14.79 1.49 3.38
CA LEU A 7 14.55 0.05 3.30
C LEU A 7 14.02 -0.52 4.63
N LEU A 8 14.52 0.00 5.76
CA LEU A 8 14.12 -0.41 7.10
C LEU A 8 12.68 0.00 7.45
N GLY A 9 12.25 1.21 7.02
CA GLY A 9 10.86 1.65 7.22
C GLY A 9 9.84 0.84 6.42
N PHE A 10 10.19 0.45 5.19
CA PHE A 10 9.33 -0.37 4.33
C PHE A 10 9.16 -1.80 4.88
N LEU A 11 10.25 -2.39 5.40
CA LEU A 11 10.23 -3.70 6.04
C LEU A 11 9.39 -3.73 7.33
N ALA A 12 9.45 -2.68 8.15
CA ALA A 12 8.65 -2.60 9.38
C ALA A 12 7.14 -2.49 9.08
N PHE A 13 6.75 -1.77 8.03
CA PHE A 13 5.35 -1.69 7.58
C PHE A 13 4.84 -3.08 7.16
N VAL A 14 5.61 -3.81 6.35
CA VAL A 14 5.24 -5.17 5.91
C VAL A 14 5.02 -6.13 7.09
N THR A 15 5.81 -6.05 8.17
CA THR A 15 5.64 -6.93 9.34
C THR A 15 4.39 -6.66 10.18
N ILE A 16 3.86 -5.43 10.19
CA ILE A 16 2.64 -5.08 10.94
C ILE A 16 1.38 -5.58 10.22
N PHE A 17 1.44 -5.76 8.89
CA PHE A 17 0.30 -6.25 8.10
C PHE A 17 0.24 -7.78 8.00
N ILE A 18 1.34 -8.50 8.24
CA ILE A 18 1.39 -9.97 8.11
C ILE A 18 1.07 -10.69 9.44
N SER A 19 1.18 -10.02 10.59
CA SER A 19 1.05 -10.64 11.91
C SER A 19 -0.39 -10.98 12.35
N SER A 20 -1.40 -10.82 11.47
CA SER A 20 -2.81 -11.11 11.80
C SER A 20 -3.46 -12.19 10.94
N CYS A 21 -2.69 -13.08 10.32
CA CYS A 21 -3.23 -14.30 9.69
C CYS A 21 -3.17 -15.50 10.65
N SER A 22 -4.07 -15.54 11.63
CA SER A 22 -4.46 -16.79 12.28
C SER A 22 -5.95 -16.97 12.12
N GLN A 23 -6.35 -17.63 11.02
CA GLN A 23 -7.34 -18.71 11.08
C GLN A 23 -7.42 -19.42 9.74
N GLU A 24 -6.98 -20.67 9.78
CA GLU A 24 -7.32 -21.72 8.84
C GLU A 24 -8.86 -21.83 8.76
N TYR A 25 -9.44 -21.56 7.58
CA TYR A 25 -10.79 -22.02 7.26
C TYR A 25 -10.82 -22.61 5.85
N VAL A 26 -10.80 -23.94 5.82
CA VAL A 26 -11.15 -24.75 4.66
C VAL A 26 -12.68 -24.79 4.60
N VAL A 27 -13.34 -23.95 3.80
CA VAL A 27 -14.79 -24.11 3.50
C VAL A 27 -15.17 -23.63 2.09
N ASN A 28 -15.55 -24.60 1.25
CA ASN A 28 -16.48 -24.56 0.10
C ASN A 28 -16.13 -23.69 -1.14
N ASN A 29 -15.47 -24.31 -2.11
CA ASN A 29 -14.78 -23.70 -3.26
C ASN A 29 -15.64 -23.00 -4.35
N THR A 30 -16.97 -23.13 -4.35
CA THR A 30 -17.76 -22.56 -5.48
C THR A 30 -18.35 -21.18 -5.18
N LYS A 31 -18.80 -20.93 -3.94
CA LYS A 31 -19.27 -19.59 -3.52
C LYS A 31 -18.12 -18.66 -3.10
N ALA A 32 -17.07 -19.22 -2.51
CA ALA A 32 -15.88 -18.47 -2.13
C ALA A 32 -15.22 -17.81 -3.34
N SER A 33 -15.02 -18.58 -4.43
CA SER A 33 -14.48 -18.08 -5.70
C SER A 33 -15.31 -16.93 -6.29
N SER A 34 -16.64 -17.01 -6.26
CA SER A 34 -17.51 -15.92 -6.75
C SER A 34 -17.44 -14.63 -5.90
N LEU A 35 -17.19 -14.77 -4.60
CA LEU A 35 -17.07 -13.63 -3.69
C LEU A 35 -15.70 -12.99 -3.81
N GLU A 36 -14.65 -13.81 -3.94
CA GLU A 36 -13.29 -13.38 -4.23
C GLU A 36 -13.20 -12.63 -5.56
N SER A 37 -13.81 -13.16 -6.63
CA SER A 37 -13.84 -12.48 -7.93
C SER A 37 -14.56 -11.13 -7.84
N LEU A 38 -15.65 -11.05 -7.08
CA LEU A 38 -16.41 -9.81 -6.88
C LEU A 38 -15.61 -8.79 -6.07
N LYS A 39 -14.85 -9.22 -5.05
CA LYS A 39 -13.95 -8.35 -4.28
C LYS A 39 -12.84 -7.79 -5.18
N VAL A 40 -12.23 -8.64 -6.01
CA VAL A 40 -11.17 -8.23 -6.95
C VAL A 40 -11.72 -7.20 -7.94
N GLU A 41 -12.88 -7.46 -8.54
CA GLU A 41 -13.50 -6.54 -9.48
C GLU A 41 -13.84 -5.19 -8.84
N LYS A 42 -14.42 -5.21 -7.63
CA LYS A 42 -14.74 -3.99 -6.88
C LYS A 42 -13.50 -3.14 -6.62
N MET A 43 -12.38 -3.76 -6.25
CA MET A 43 -11.12 -3.05 -6.04
C MET A 43 -10.51 -2.53 -7.35
N LYS A 44 -10.55 -3.32 -8.43
CA LYS A 44 -10.11 -2.88 -9.77
C LYS A 44 -10.88 -1.64 -10.23
N ASN A 45 -12.19 -1.63 -10.01
CA ASN A 45 -13.05 -0.49 -10.32
C ASN A 45 -12.75 0.73 -9.45
N LEU A 46 -12.42 0.53 -8.18
CA LEU A 46 -11.95 1.61 -7.30
C LEU A 46 -10.66 2.24 -7.85
N PHE A 47 -9.63 1.45 -8.14
CA PHE A 47 -8.39 1.97 -8.72
C PHE A 47 -8.63 2.73 -10.03
N LYS A 48 -9.45 2.17 -10.93
CA LYS A 48 -9.81 2.83 -12.19
C LYS A 48 -10.53 4.16 -11.98
N LYS A 49 -11.43 4.26 -10.99
CA LYS A 49 -12.15 5.49 -10.65
C LYS A 49 -11.22 6.61 -10.21
N HIS A 50 -10.14 6.26 -9.53
CA HIS A 50 -9.11 7.20 -9.05
C HIS A 50 -7.94 7.35 -10.05
N ASN A 51 -8.08 6.88 -11.30
CA ASN A 51 -7.03 6.90 -12.33
C ASN A 51 -5.73 6.15 -11.94
N TRP A 52 -5.81 5.17 -11.05
CA TRP A 52 -4.71 4.29 -10.70
C TRP A 52 -4.67 3.08 -11.64
N ASN A 53 -3.58 2.98 -12.41
CA ASN A 53 -3.34 1.84 -13.29
C ASN A 53 -2.72 0.69 -12.49
N LEU A 54 -3.27 -0.50 -12.68
CA LEU A 54 -2.68 -1.71 -12.11
C LEU A 54 -1.38 -2.06 -12.82
N ASP A 55 -0.40 -2.51 -12.03
CA ASP A 55 0.86 -3.01 -12.57
C ASP A 55 0.62 -4.26 -13.43
N THR A 56 1.03 -4.19 -14.69
CA THR A 56 0.92 -5.27 -15.67
C THR A 56 2.18 -6.15 -15.72
N THR A 57 3.25 -5.74 -15.03
CA THR A 57 4.48 -6.56 -14.91
C THR A 57 4.27 -7.74 -13.96
N ILE A 58 3.32 -7.61 -13.02
CA ILE A 58 2.93 -8.69 -12.10
C ILE A 58 1.88 -9.59 -12.79
N PRO A 59 2.05 -10.93 -12.75
CA PRO A 59 1.06 -11.86 -13.27
C PRO A 59 -0.32 -11.63 -12.69
N GLU A 60 -1.37 -11.74 -13.52
CA GLU A 60 -2.74 -11.45 -13.09
C GLU A 60 -3.17 -12.23 -11.84
N LYS A 61 -2.81 -13.51 -11.76
CA LYS A 61 -3.16 -14.36 -10.62
C LYS A 61 -2.56 -13.83 -9.32
N GLU A 62 -1.30 -13.42 -9.36
CA GLU A 62 -0.59 -12.89 -8.20
C GLU A 62 -1.13 -11.52 -7.79
N ARG A 63 -1.37 -10.64 -8.76
CA ARG A 63 -2.02 -9.34 -8.53
C ARG A 63 -3.41 -9.49 -7.92
N ASN A 64 -4.23 -10.41 -8.44
CA ASN A 64 -5.57 -10.67 -7.90
C ASN A 64 -5.49 -11.20 -6.45
N ASN A 65 -4.50 -12.05 -6.14
CA ASN A 65 -4.25 -12.50 -4.77
C ASN A 65 -3.86 -11.35 -3.83
N LEU A 66 -2.99 -10.44 -4.28
CA LEU A 66 -2.64 -9.23 -3.51
C LEU A 66 -3.87 -8.36 -3.26
N ILE A 67 -4.73 -8.16 -4.26
CA ILE A 67 -5.98 -7.41 -4.13
C ILE A 67 -6.93 -8.06 -3.12
N LEU A 68 -6.99 -9.39 -3.06
CA LEU A 68 -7.83 -10.10 -2.08
C LEU A 68 -7.40 -9.85 -0.63
N GLN A 69 -6.12 -9.63 -0.39
CA GLN A 69 -5.59 -9.33 0.94
C GLN A 69 -5.82 -7.88 1.38
N MET A 70 -6.14 -6.98 0.44
CA MET A 70 -6.37 -5.58 0.75
C MET A 70 -7.72 -5.35 1.45
N ASP A 71 -7.72 -4.35 2.33
CA ASP A 71 -8.92 -3.80 2.96
C ASP A 71 -9.51 -2.69 2.07
N TYR A 72 -10.76 -2.87 1.64
CA TYR A 72 -11.41 -1.96 0.71
C TYR A 72 -11.56 -0.55 1.26
N ASP A 73 -11.95 -0.41 2.52
CA ASP A 73 -12.26 0.91 3.11
C ASP A 73 -10.98 1.70 3.36
N LYS A 74 -9.90 1.01 3.76
CA LYS A 74 -8.58 1.64 3.91
C LYS A 74 -8.02 2.12 2.58
N VAL A 75 -8.10 1.29 1.53
CA VAL A 75 -7.63 1.69 0.19
C VAL A 75 -8.46 2.84 -0.36
N LYS A 76 -9.79 2.80 -0.18
CA LYS A 76 -10.68 3.88 -0.58
C LYS A 76 -10.33 5.19 0.12
N SER A 77 -10.21 5.19 1.45
CA SER A 77 -9.84 6.38 2.22
C SER A 77 -8.51 6.96 1.75
N PHE A 78 -7.51 6.10 1.55
CA PHE A 78 -6.20 6.53 1.08
C PHE A 78 -6.27 7.19 -0.31
N LEU A 79 -6.99 6.60 -1.26
CA LEU A 79 -7.14 7.18 -2.60
C LEU A 79 -7.92 8.51 -2.57
N GLU A 80 -8.95 8.60 -1.74
CA GLU A 80 -9.70 9.86 -1.53
C GLU A 80 -8.80 10.94 -0.89
N ASP A 81 -7.96 10.58 0.08
CA ASP A 81 -7.01 11.51 0.71
C ASP A 81 -5.94 12.01 -0.28
N LEU A 82 -5.49 11.14 -1.20
CA LEU A 82 -4.57 11.53 -2.28
C LEU A 82 -5.22 12.52 -3.24
N ASP A 83 -6.45 12.23 -3.68
CA ASP A 83 -7.20 13.08 -4.63
C ASP A 83 -7.54 14.44 -4.02
N ASN A 84 -7.87 14.48 -2.73
CA ASN A 84 -8.12 15.72 -1.97
C ASN A 84 -6.84 16.53 -1.70
N GLY A 85 -5.68 16.00 -2.09
CA GLY A 85 -4.36 16.58 -1.86
C GLY A 85 -3.84 16.25 -0.47
N ILE A 86 -2.71 15.53 -0.41
CA ILE A 86 -2.03 15.24 0.85
C ILE A 86 -1.59 16.56 1.49
N LYS A 87 -2.28 16.97 2.55
CA LYS A 87 -1.80 18.00 3.47
C LYS A 87 -0.75 17.35 4.37
N PHE A 88 0.50 17.32 3.92
CA PHE A 88 1.61 17.02 4.81
C PHE A 88 1.63 18.07 5.91
N GLU A 89 1.19 17.71 7.13
CA GLU A 89 1.37 18.58 8.28
C GLU A 89 2.87 18.81 8.48
N LYS A 90 3.25 20.08 8.56
CA LYS A 90 4.64 20.57 8.68
C LYS A 90 5.42 20.03 9.89
N LYS A 91 4.83 19.17 10.71
CA LYS A 91 5.49 18.49 11.85
C LYS A 91 6.47 17.42 11.42
N ASP A 92 6.42 16.98 10.16
CA ASP A 92 7.56 16.32 9.53
C ASP A 92 8.58 17.38 9.11
N THR A 93 9.15 18.04 10.13
CA THR A 93 10.36 18.86 9.97
C THR A 93 11.44 17.92 9.47
N LEU A 94 11.61 17.87 8.16
CA LEU A 94 12.80 17.36 7.50
C LEU A 94 13.97 17.91 8.30
N VAL A 95 14.69 17.03 8.99
CA VAL A 95 15.84 17.37 9.84
C VAL A 95 16.91 17.97 8.94
N GLY A 96 16.76 19.28 8.71
CA GLY A 96 17.70 20.16 8.05
C GLY A 96 18.84 20.42 9.00
N TYR A 97 19.76 19.47 9.08
CA TYR A 97 21.12 19.73 9.56
C TYR A 97 22.12 19.10 8.57
N VAL A 98 22.12 19.60 7.34
CA VAL A 98 23.37 19.69 6.59
C VAL A 98 24.00 21.00 7.03
N LYS A 99 24.83 20.91 8.08
CA LYS A 99 25.63 22.01 8.58
C LYS A 99 26.56 22.48 7.45
N LYS A 100 26.28 23.68 6.95
CA LYS A 100 27.12 24.45 6.03
C LYS A 100 28.33 24.98 6.83
N GLY A 101 29.54 24.87 6.27
CA GLY A 101 30.80 25.37 6.83
C GLY A 101 31.75 24.21 7.15
N THR A 102 32.85 24.03 6.42
CA THR A 102 33.95 25.00 6.30
C THR A 102 34.67 24.92 4.95
N SER A 103 34.62 26.02 4.20
CA SER A 103 35.76 26.52 3.44
C SER A 103 36.79 27.09 4.41
N GLY A 104 38.07 26.77 4.25
CA GLY A 104 39.15 27.42 5.01
C GLY A 104 40.53 26.81 4.79
N PHE A 105 41.32 27.53 3.96
CA PHE A 105 42.78 27.53 3.78
C PHE A 105 43.49 26.28 3.24
#